data_AF-B4E2K1-F1
#
_entry.id   AF-B4E2K1-F1
#
_cell.length_a   1.000
_cell.length_b   1.000
_cell.length_c   1.000
_cell.angle_alpha   90.00
_cell.angle_beta   90.00
_cell.angle_gamma   90.00
#
_symmetry.space_group_name_H-M   'P 1'
#
loop_
_entity.id
_entity.type
_entity.pdbx_description
1 polymer ?
#
loop_
_entity_poly.entity_id
_entity_poly.type
_entity_poly.pdbx_seq_one_letter_code
_entity_poly.pdbx_strand_id
1 'polypeptide(L)'
;MAGAVPGAIMDEDYYGSAAEWGDEADGGQQEDDSGEGEDDAEVQQECLHKFSTRDYIMEPSIFNTLKRYFQAGGSPENVIQLLSENYTAVAQTVNLLAEWLIQTGVEPVQVQETVENHLKSLLIKHFDPRKADSIFTEEGETPAWLEQMIAHTTWRDLFYKLAEAHPDCLMLNFTVKLISDAGYQGEITSVSTACQQLEVFSRVLRTSLATILDGGEENLEKNLPEFAVSSFFMNLRLEGGCFGSWFSSMRCSFPGENLHF
;
A
#
# COMPACT_ATOMS: atom_id res chain seq x y z
N MET A 1 -2.19 -41.57 -45.04
CA MET A 1 -3.60 -41.14 -44.82
C MET A 1 -3.55 -39.88 -43.98
N ALA A 2 -3.80 -38.74 -44.61
CA ALA A 2 -3.89 -37.45 -43.93
C ALA A 2 -5.28 -37.35 -43.28
N GLY A 3 -5.32 -37.10 -41.97
CA GLY A 3 -6.56 -36.87 -41.21
C GLY A 3 -6.55 -35.43 -40.70
N ALA A 4 -7.55 -34.67 -41.13
CA ALA A 4 -7.66 -33.22 -40.97
C ALA A 4 -7.90 -32.76 -39.52
N VAL A 5 -7.31 -31.61 -39.20
CA VAL A 5 -7.55 -30.81 -37.99
C VAL A 5 -8.90 -30.08 -38.14
N PRO A 6 -9.82 -30.12 -37.15
CA PRO A 6 -11.03 -29.30 -37.18
C PRO A 6 -10.67 -27.84 -36.90
N GLY A 7 -10.93 -26.98 -37.88
CA GLY A 7 -10.76 -25.53 -37.78
C GLY A 7 -11.73 -24.90 -36.78
N ALA A 8 -11.26 -23.80 -36.20
CA ALA A 8 -11.98 -22.90 -35.32
C ALA A 8 -13.27 -22.38 -35.97
N ILE A 9 -14.38 -22.49 -35.25
CA ILE A 9 -15.59 -21.71 -35.50
C ILE A 9 -15.45 -20.48 -34.62
N MET A 10 -15.08 -19.35 -35.23
CA MET A 10 -15.17 -18.03 -34.61
C MET A 10 -16.62 -17.60 -34.74
N ASP A 11 -17.30 -17.41 -33.61
CA ASP A 11 -18.62 -16.76 -33.57
C ASP A 11 -18.44 -15.29 -33.97
N GLU A 12 -19.02 -14.92 -35.12
CA GLU A 12 -18.91 -13.60 -35.78
C GLU A 12 -19.88 -12.53 -35.23
N ASP A 13 -20.28 -12.59 -33.96
CA ASP A 13 -21.33 -11.68 -33.42
C ASP A 13 -20.82 -10.65 -32.39
N TYR A 14 -19.51 -10.37 -32.34
CA TYR A 14 -18.90 -9.37 -31.44
C TYR A 14 -18.36 -8.13 -32.18
N TYR A 15 -19.07 -7.65 -33.20
CA TYR A 15 -18.87 -6.30 -33.72
C TYR A 15 -20.13 -5.47 -33.42
N GLY A 16 -20.10 -4.81 -32.25
CA GLY A 16 -21.06 -3.76 -31.92
C GLY A 16 -21.03 -2.68 -33.00
N SER A 17 -22.19 -2.41 -33.57
CA SER A 17 -22.43 -1.48 -34.67
C SER A 17 -21.84 -0.08 -34.40
N ALA A 18 -20.94 0.37 -35.28
CA ALA A 18 -20.28 1.67 -35.23
C ALA A 18 -21.17 2.84 -35.72
N ALA A 19 -22.47 2.82 -35.42
CA ALA A 19 -23.42 3.82 -35.91
C ALA A 19 -24.61 3.99 -34.96
N GLU A 20 -24.38 4.63 -33.82
CA GLU A 20 -25.46 5.17 -32.97
C GLU A 20 -25.00 6.47 -32.30
N TRP A 21 -24.54 7.41 -33.12
CA TRP A 21 -24.38 8.81 -32.74
C TRP A 21 -25.04 9.64 -33.84
N GLY A 22 -26.38 9.74 -33.77
CA GLY A 22 -27.18 10.41 -34.79
C GLY A 22 -28.54 10.83 -34.28
N ASP A 23 -28.61 12.11 -33.90
CA ASP A 23 -29.75 13.00 -34.10
C ASP A 23 -31.02 12.78 -33.25
N GLU A 24 -31.02 13.34 -32.04
CA GLU A 24 -32.25 13.85 -31.42
C GLU A 24 -32.07 15.34 -31.11
N ALA A 25 -32.52 16.16 -32.05
CA ALA A 25 -32.77 17.58 -31.83
C ALA A 25 -34.02 17.73 -30.94
N ASP A 26 -33.84 18.12 -29.68
CA ASP A 26 -34.90 18.76 -28.89
C ASP A 26 -34.36 20.06 -28.29
N GLY A 27 -34.99 21.16 -28.69
CA GLY A 27 -34.60 22.51 -28.30
C GLY A 27 -35.23 22.89 -26.96
N GLY A 28 -34.42 23.30 -26.00
CA GLY A 28 -34.92 23.83 -24.75
C GLY A 28 -33.84 24.27 -23.77
N GLN A 29 -33.54 25.56 -23.79
CA GLN A 29 -32.90 26.33 -22.71
C GLN A 29 -31.43 26.01 -22.36
N GLN A 30 -30.58 26.81 -23.00
CA GLN A 30 -29.27 27.23 -22.54
C GLN A 30 -29.38 27.84 -21.12
N GLU A 31 -29.15 27.01 -20.11
CA GLU A 31 -28.67 27.49 -18.81
C GLU A 31 -27.15 27.59 -18.94
N ASP A 32 -26.67 28.80 -19.25
CA ASP A 32 -25.27 29.17 -19.07
C ASP A 32 -24.95 29.09 -17.57
N ASP A 33 -24.65 27.88 -17.07
CA ASP A 33 -23.83 27.72 -15.87
C ASP A 33 -22.40 28.04 -16.27
N SER A 34 -22.11 29.34 -16.33
CA SER A 34 -20.75 29.85 -16.30
C SER A 34 -20.17 29.60 -14.91
N GLY A 35 -19.95 28.32 -14.59
CA GLY A 35 -19.00 27.91 -13.59
C GLY A 35 -17.60 28.23 -14.12
N GLU A 36 -16.79 28.88 -13.30
CA GLU A 36 -15.37 29.12 -13.55
C GLU A 36 -14.64 27.75 -13.64
N GLY A 37 -14.80 27.07 -14.77
CA GLY A 37 -14.13 25.82 -15.11
C GLY A 37 -12.76 26.12 -15.70
N GLU A 38 -11.76 25.31 -15.34
CA GLU A 38 -10.47 25.28 -16.02
C GLU A 38 -10.68 25.31 -17.54
N ASP A 39 -9.87 26.10 -18.27
CA ASP A 39 -9.96 26.21 -19.73
C ASP A 39 -9.88 24.79 -20.33
N ASP A 40 -10.88 24.39 -21.11
CA ASP A 40 -10.92 23.05 -21.73
C ASP A 40 -9.62 22.75 -22.49
N ALA A 41 -8.95 23.79 -23.03
CA ALA A 41 -7.65 23.67 -23.67
C ALA A 41 -6.51 23.30 -22.68
N GLU A 42 -6.56 23.83 -21.45
CA GLU A 42 -5.61 23.52 -20.38
C GLU A 42 -5.81 22.08 -19.87
N VAL A 43 -7.06 21.66 -19.67
CA VAL A 43 -7.41 20.28 -19.29
C VAL A 43 -6.94 19.28 -20.34
N GLN A 44 -7.12 19.60 -21.63
CA GLN A 44 -6.62 18.77 -22.72
C GLN A 44 -5.09 18.65 -22.70
N GLN A 45 -4.36 19.76 -22.51
CA GLN A 45 -2.89 19.72 -22.45
C GLN A 45 -2.38 18.91 -21.26
N GLU A 46 -3.01 19.05 -20.09
CA GLU A 46 -2.63 18.27 -18.91
C GLU A 46 -2.79 16.77 -19.15
N CYS A 47 -3.92 16.36 -19.73
CA CYS A 47 -4.18 14.97 -20.05
C CYS A 47 -3.20 14.42 -21.10
N LEU A 48 -2.91 15.19 -22.16
CA LEU A 48 -1.94 14.80 -23.19
C LEU A 48 -0.53 14.65 -22.62
N HIS A 49 -0.12 15.51 -21.70
CA HIS A 49 1.14 15.38 -20.98
C HIS A 49 1.19 14.07 -20.19
N LYS A 50 0.10 13.71 -19.48
CA LYS A 50 -0.01 12.44 -18.75
C LYS A 50 0.06 11.23 -19.69
N PHE A 51 -0.68 11.23 -20.80
CA PHE A 51 -0.63 10.14 -21.80
C PHE A 51 0.75 9.97 -22.45
N SER A 52 1.55 11.04 -22.49
CA SER A 52 2.93 11.00 -23.00
C SER A 52 3.92 10.40 -22.00
N THR A 53 3.50 10.16 -20.74
CA THR A 53 4.38 9.53 -19.76
C THR A 53 4.49 8.03 -20.00
N ARG A 54 5.66 7.48 -19.67
CA ARG A 54 6.00 6.08 -19.90
C ARG A 54 5.03 5.16 -19.18
N ASP A 55 4.52 4.16 -19.90
CA ASP A 55 3.62 3.12 -19.37
C ASP A 55 2.33 3.66 -18.69
N TYR A 56 1.91 4.89 -18.98
CA TYR A 56 0.74 5.52 -18.35
C TYR A 56 -0.57 4.74 -18.52
N ILE A 57 -0.66 3.90 -19.57
CA ILE A 57 -1.78 2.98 -19.80
C ILE A 57 -1.99 1.99 -18.62
N MET A 58 -0.96 1.75 -17.81
CA MET A 58 -1.00 0.86 -16.66
C MET A 58 -1.40 1.57 -15.35
N GLU A 59 -1.51 2.90 -15.36
CA GLU A 59 -1.88 3.67 -14.17
C GLU A 59 -3.37 3.47 -13.83
N PRO A 60 -3.73 3.32 -12.55
CA PRO A 60 -5.12 3.07 -12.14
C PRO A 60 -6.07 4.23 -12.50
N SER A 61 -5.53 5.44 -12.65
CA SER A 61 -6.30 6.66 -12.99
C SER A 61 -6.53 6.87 -14.49
N ILE A 62 -6.06 5.97 -15.36
CA ILE A 62 -6.12 6.13 -16.82
C ILE A 62 -7.56 6.41 -17.30
N PHE A 63 -8.55 5.67 -16.79
CA PHE A 63 -9.95 5.83 -17.20
C PHE A 63 -10.53 7.19 -16.81
N ASN A 64 -10.16 7.71 -15.63
CA ASN A 64 -10.61 9.02 -15.17
C ASN A 64 -10.02 10.13 -16.04
N THR A 65 -8.73 10.00 -16.39
CA THR A 65 -8.03 10.95 -17.26
C THR A 65 -8.57 10.91 -18.70
N LEU A 66 -8.86 9.71 -19.24
CA LEU A 66 -9.53 9.55 -20.53
C LEU A 66 -10.89 10.24 -20.54
N LYS A 67 -11.70 10.03 -19.49
CA LYS A 67 -13.01 10.66 -19.36
C LYS A 67 -12.92 12.18 -19.34
N ARG A 68 -12.02 12.76 -18.53
CA ARG A 68 -11.78 14.22 -18.52
C ARG A 68 -11.35 14.74 -19.89
N TYR A 69 -10.44 14.03 -20.57
CA TYR A 69 -9.96 14.43 -21.88
C TYR A 69 -11.06 14.46 -22.95
N PHE A 70 -11.92 13.44 -22.98
CA PHE A 70 -13.04 13.40 -23.93
C PHE A 70 -14.12 14.42 -23.61
N GLN A 71 -14.38 14.68 -22.32
CA GLN A 71 -15.33 15.72 -21.89
C GLN A 71 -14.88 17.13 -22.29
N ALA A 72 -13.57 17.38 -22.32
CA ALA A 72 -12.99 18.62 -22.81
C ALA A 72 -12.90 18.72 -24.34
N GLY A 73 -13.38 17.72 -25.11
CA GLY A 73 -13.38 17.74 -26.58
C GLY A 73 -12.12 17.17 -27.24
N GLY A 74 -11.30 16.41 -26.51
CA GLY A 74 -10.08 15.79 -27.03
C GLY A 74 -10.31 14.66 -28.04
N SER A 75 -9.40 14.50 -29.00
CA SER A 75 -9.49 13.49 -30.07
C SER A 75 -8.94 12.11 -29.64
N PRO A 76 -9.67 11.00 -29.87
CA PRO A 76 -9.21 9.64 -29.52
C PRO A 76 -7.90 9.23 -30.17
N GLU A 77 -7.65 9.67 -31.40
CA GLU A 77 -6.48 9.27 -32.20
C GLU A 77 -5.16 9.68 -31.53
N ASN A 78 -5.12 10.91 -31.02
CA ASN A 78 -3.94 11.43 -30.31
C ASN A 78 -3.63 10.61 -29.06
N VAL A 79 -4.67 10.19 -28.32
CA VAL A 79 -4.49 9.39 -27.11
C VAL A 79 -3.99 7.99 -27.44
N ILE A 80 -4.58 7.35 -28.45
CA ILE A 80 -4.14 6.03 -28.91
C ILE A 80 -2.68 6.08 -29.34
N GLN A 81 -2.31 7.10 -30.12
CA GLN A 81 -0.93 7.29 -30.56
C GLN A 81 0.02 7.47 -29.38
N LEU A 82 -0.26 8.42 -28.48
CA LEU A 82 0.61 8.71 -27.33
C LEU A 82 0.75 7.53 -26.38
N LEU A 83 -0.34 6.84 -26.04
CA LEU A 83 -0.28 5.67 -25.16
C LEU A 83 0.47 4.50 -25.81
N SER A 84 0.28 4.29 -27.11
CA SER A 84 0.94 3.19 -27.83
C SER A 84 2.43 3.46 -28.02
N GLU A 85 2.83 4.69 -28.34
CA GLU A 85 4.23 5.08 -28.53
C GLU A 85 5.02 5.05 -27.21
N ASN A 86 4.38 5.38 -26.09
CA ASN A 86 5.02 5.44 -24.77
C ASN A 86 4.86 4.17 -23.92
N TYR A 87 4.22 3.12 -24.46
CA TYR A 87 4.12 1.82 -23.80
C TYR A 87 5.40 1.00 -24.03
N THR A 88 6.11 0.72 -22.94
CA THR A 88 7.33 -0.08 -22.93
C THR A 88 7.18 -1.41 -22.18
N ALA A 89 6.01 -1.66 -21.58
CA ALA A 89 5.63 -2.93 -20.97
C ALA A 89 6.59 -3.39 -19.86
N VAL A 90 7.10 -2.47 -19.04
CA VAL A 90 8.10 -2.81 -18.00
C VAL A 90 7.56 -3.87 -17.03
N ALA A 91 6.34 -3.69 -16.53
CA ALA A 91 5.72 -4.61 -15.58
C ALA A 91 5.55 -6.01 -16.19
N GLN A 92 5.12 -6.09 -17.45
CA GLN A 92 4.94 -7.35 -18.18
C GLN A 92 6.28 -8.03 -18.46
N THR A 93 7.33 -7.24 -18.73
CA THR A 93 8.69 -7.75 -18.91
C THR A 93 9.20 -8.40 -17.61
N VAL A 94 8.89 -7.82 -16.45
CA VAL A 94 9.23 -8.43 -15.15
C VAL A 94 8.54 -9.78 -14.96
N ASN A 95 7.26 -9.90 -15.32
CA ASN A 95 6.54 -11.18 -15.27
C ASN A 95 7.18 -12.23 -16.19
N LEU A 96 7.55 -11.85 -17.41
CA LEU A 96 8.23 -12.74 -18.34
C LEU A 96 9.59 -13.21 -17.81
N LEU A 97 10.36 -12.31 -17.21
CA LEU A 97 11.63 -12.65 -16.57
C LEU A 97 11.42 -13.59 -15.37
N ALA A 98 10.37 -13.39 -14.58
CA ALA A 98 10.03 -14.28 -13.48
C ALA A 98 9.70 -15.70 -13.98
N GLU A 99 8.92 -15.82 -15.06
CA GLU A 99 8.64 -17.11 -15.69
C GLU A 99 9.91 -17.78 -16.23
N TRP A 100 10.80 -17.03 -16.86
CA TRP A 100 12.07 -17.56 -17.34
C TRP A 100 12.97 -18.06 -16.21
N LEU A 101 13.03 -17.35 -15.09
CA LEU A 101 13.77 -17.81 -13.91
C LEU A 101 13.23 -19.16 -13.43
N ILE A 102 11.91 -19.32 -13.39
CA ILE A 102 11.26 -20.59 -13.03
C ILE A 102 11.64 -21.69 -14.02
N GLN A 103 11.58 -21.41 -15.33
CA GLN A 103 11.94 -22.39 -16.37
C GLN A 103 13.42 -22.81 -16.32
N THR A 104 14.32 -21.91 -15.90
CA THR A 104 15.75 -22.23 -15.73
C THR A 104 16.06 -23.06 -14.48
N GLY A 105 15.06 -23.36 -13.65
CA GLY A 105 15.18 -24.22 -12.48
C GLY A 105 15.24 -23.49 -11.14
N VAL A 106 14.98 -22.17 -11.11
CA VAL A 106 14.77 -21.44 -9.85
C VAL A 106 13.40 -21.79 -9.30
N GLU A 107 13.32 -22.06 -7.99
CA GLU A 107 12.05 -22.38 -7.37
C GLU A 107 11.10 -21.18 -7.39
N PRO A 108 9.79 -21.36 -7.70
CA PRO A 108 8.84 -20.24 -7.77
C PRO A 108 8.79 -19.38 -6.52
N VAL A 109 8.94 -20.00 -5.34
CA VAL A 109 8.96 -19.31 -4.05
C VAL A 109 10.12 -18.32 -3.97
N GLN A 110 11.32 -18.70 -4.44
CA GLN A 110 12.50 -17.83 -4.42
C GLN A 110 12.37 -16.66 -5.40
N VAL A 111 11.73 -16.88 -6.56
CA VAL A 111 11.44 -15.81 -7.52
C VAL A 111 10.45 -14.82 -6.93
N GLN A 112 9.38 -15.31 -6.31
CA GLN A 112 8.39 -14.48 -5.62
C GLN A 112 9.04 -13.66 -4.49
N GLU A 113 9.81 -14.30 -3.62
CA GLU A 113 10.54 -13.62 -2.55
C GLU A 113 11.49 -12.54 -3.09
N THR A 114 12.17 -12.80 -4.21
CA THR A 114 13.06 -11.81 -4.85
C THR A 114 12.29 -10.57 -5.30
N VAL A 115 11.14 -10.76 -5.95
CA VAL A 115 10.27 -9.66 -6.39
C VAL A 115 9.70 -8.90 -5.19
N GLU A 116 9.16 -9.61 -4.20
CA GLU A 116 8.61 -9.02 -2.98
C GLU A 116 9.66 -8.21 -2.21
N ASN A 117 10.86 -8.75 -2.03
CA ASN A 117 11.96 -8.04 -1.35
C ASN A 117 12.40 -6.79 -2.12
N HIS A 118 12.42 -6.84 -3.46
CA HIS A 118 12.75 -5.67 -4.26
C HIS A 118 11.66 -4.59 -4.17
N LEU A 119 10.39 -4.97 -4.29
CA LEU A 119 9.25 -4.07 -4.11
C LEU A 119 9.24 -3.43 -2.72
N LYS A 120 9.51 -4.22 -1.69
CA LYS A 120 9.67 -3.74 -0.31
C LYS A 120 10.75 -2.67 -0.21
N SER A 121 11.90 -2.89 -0.83
CA SER A 121 13.00 -1.92 -0.83
C SER A 121 12.62 -0.62 -1.57
N LEU A 122 11.89 -0.72 -2.68
CA LEU A 122 11.40 0.44 -3.42
C LEU A 122 10.39 1.24 -2.61
N LEU A 123 9.45 0.56 -1.95
CA LEU A 123 8.46 1.19 -1.08
C LEU A 123 9.16 1.92 0.06
N ILE A 124 10.07 1.28 0.81
CA ILE A 124 10.81 1.95 1.90
C ILE A 124 11.55 3.19 1.41
N LYS A 125 12.13 3.16 0.22
CA LYS A 125 12.95 4.25 -0.32
C LYS A 125 12.13 5.43 -0.86
N HIS A 126 10.97 5.16 -1.44
CA HIS A 126 10.17 6.15 -2.18
C HIS A 126 8.81 6.44 -1.54
N PHE A 127 8.56 5.92 -0.33
CA PHE A 127 7.34 6.19 0.41
C PHE A 127 7.22 7.68 0.71
N ASP A 128 6.05 8.26 0.39
CA ASP A 128 5.70 9.64 0.70
C ASP A 128 4.43 9.63 1.58
N PRO A 129 4.57 9.96 2.88
CA PRO A 129 3.44 9.99 3.81
C PRO A 129 2.27 10.87 3.35
N ARG A 130 2.58 12.00 2.69
CA ARG A 130 1.54 12.96 2.29
C ARG A 130 0.67 12.42 1.16
N LYS A 131 1.28 11.71 0.22
CA LYS A 131 0.55 11.07 -0.88
C LYS A 131 -0.30 9.91 -0.38
N ALA A 132 0.25 9.10 0.54
CA ALA A 132 -0.49 8.01 1.16
C ALA A 132 -1.71 8.53 1.93
N ASP A 133 -1.55 9.62 2.69
CA ASP A 133 -2.65 10.24 3.42
C ASP A 133 -3.69 10.87 2.48
N SER A 134 -3.27 11.52 1.38
CA SER A 134 -4.18 12.08 0.36
C SER A 134 -5.10 10.99 -0.22
N ILE A 135 -4.54 9.85 -0.64
CA ILE A 135 -5.34 8.70 -1.14
C ILE A 135 -6.36 8.25 -0.10
N PHE A 136 -5.95 8.17 1.16
CA PHE A 136 -6.81 7.72 2.25
C PHE A 136 -7.91 8.73 2.61
N THR A 137 -7.64 10.04 2.47
CA THR A 137 -8.62 11.09 2.78
C THR A 137 -9.56 11.41 1.63
N GLU A 138 -9.12 11.26 0.38
CA GLU A 138 -9.90 11.59 -0.82
C GLU A 138 -10.95 10.54 -1.14
N GLU A 139 -10.62 9.25 -0.98
CA GLU A 139 -11.56 8.15 -1.26
C GLU A 139 -12.55 7.94 -0.10
N GLY A 140 -12.24 8.40 1.12
CA GLY A 140 -13.10 8.31 2.31
C GLY A 140 -13.39 6.90 2.82
N GLU A 141 -13.06 5.87 2.05
CA GLU A 141 -13.18 4.46 2.37
C GLU A 141 -11.80 3.80 2.47
N THR A 142 -11.74 2.68 3.19
CA THR A 142 -10.50 1.90 3.29
C THR A 142 -10.26 1.19 1.96
N PRO A 143 -9.10 1.36 1.30
CA PRO A 143 -8.85 0.71 0.03
C PRO A 143 -8.83 -0.82 0.16
N ALA A 144 -9.55 -1.53 -0.72
CA ALA A 144 -9.65 -3.00 -0.66
C ALA A 144 -8.29 -3.71 -0.81
N TRP A 145 -7.34 -3.08 -1.52
CA TRP A 145 -5.98 -3.61 -1.65
C TRP A 145 -5.23 -3.62 -0.31
N LEU A 146 -5.57 -2.73 0.63
CA LEU A 146 -4.92 -2.64 1.93
C LEU A 146 -5.22 -3.88 2.79
N GLU A 147 -6.48 -4.32 2.81
CA GLU A 147 -6.88 -5.55 3.52
C GLU A 147 -6.19 -6.79 2.94
N GLN A 148 -6.06 -6.85 1.61
CA GLN A 148 -5.34 -7.93 0.93
C GLN A 148 -3.86 -7.93 1.29
N MET A 149 -3.22 -6.76 1.37
CA MET A 149 -1.82 -6.65 1.80
C MET A 149 -1.65 -7.09 3.26
N ILE A 150 -2.56 -6.70 4.17
CA ILE A 150 -2.52 -7.06 5.59
C ILE A 150 -2.59 -8.58 5.80
N ALA A 151 -3.24 -9.32 4.89
CA ALA A 151 -3.33 -10.79 4.98
C ALA A 151 -1.95 -11.48 4.96
N HIS A 152 -0.94 -10.87 4.35
CA HIS A 152 0.40 -11.45 4.23
C HIS A 152 1.38 -10.89 5.26
N THR A 153 2.10 -11.78 5.95
CA THR A 153 3.12 -11.47 6.97
C THR A 153 4.20 -10.51 6.45
N THR A 154 4.69 -10.71 5.22
CA THR A 154 5.76 -9.90 4.60
C THR A 154 5.41 -8.42 4.53
N TRP A 155 4.16 -8.11 4.17
CA TRP A 155 3.66 -6.73 4.05
C TRP A 155 3.34 -6.12 5.41
N ARG A 156 2.87 -6.92 6.39
CA ARG A 156 2.72 -6.45 7.78
C ARG A 156 4.04 -5.93 8.35
N ASP A 157 5.14 -6.65 8.16
CA ASP A 157 6.48 -6.19 8.58
C ASP A 157 6.91 -4.90 7.86
N LEU A 158 6.54 -4.74 6.58
CA LEU A 158 6.78 -3.47 5.87
C LEU A 158 6.00 -2.32 6.51
N PHE A 159 4.72 -2.51 6.81
CA PHE A 159 3.90 -1.46 7.43
C PHE A 159 4.42 -1.05 8.81
N TYR A 160 4.90 -1.99 9.62
CA TYR A 160 5.52 -1.65 10.91
C TYR A 160 6.78 -0.79 10.73
N LYS A 161 7.65 -1.15 9.79
CA LYS A 161 8.87 -0.37 9.48
C LYS A 161 8.54 1.03 8.96
N LEU A 162 7.54 1.14 8.10
CA LEU A 162 7.09 2.45 7.58
C LEU A 162 6.45 3.30 8.68
N ALA A 163 5.64 2.71 9.56
CA ALA A 163 5.00 3.42 10.67
C ALA A 163 6.03 3.92 11.71
N GLU A 164 7.12 3.17 11.92
CA GLU A 164 8.23 3.63 12.76
C GLU A 164 8.99 4.81 12.11
N ALA A 165 9.20 4.77 10.79
CA ALA A 165 9.86 5.84 10.06
C ALA A 165 9.00 7.11 9.89
N HIS A 166 7.68 6.95 9.85
CA HIS A 166 6.70 8.01 9.58
C HIS A 166 5.52 7.98 10.58
N PRO A 167 5.75 8.37 11.86
CA PRO A 167 4.75 8.28 12.92
C PRO A 167 3.54 9.21 12.70
N ASP A 168 3.71 10.28 11.93
CA ASP A 168 2.67 11.29 11.66
C ASP A 168 1.73 10.91 10.51
N CYS A 169 1.97 9.79 9.81
CA CYS A 169 1.16 9.34 8.67
C CYS A 169 -0.17 8.73 9.16
N LEU A 170 -1.29 9.30 8.74
CA LEU A 170 -2.63 8.84 9.12
C LEU A 170 -2.91 7.43 8.60
N MET A 171 -2.58 7.17 7.32
CA MET A 171 -2.82 5.89 6.67
C MET A 171 -2.07 4.75 7.37
N LEU A 172 -0.80 4.96 7.73
CA LEU A 172 0.00 3.96 8.45
C LEU A 172 -0.54 3.71 9.85
N ASN A 173 -0.95 4.77 10.56
CA ASN A 173 -1.57 4.64 11.87
C ASN A 173 -2.87 3.81 11.79
N PHE A 174 -3.72 4.09 10.81
CA PHE A 174 -4.94 3.31 10.60
C PHE A 174 -4.63 1.86 10.21
N THR A 175 -3.63 1.64 9.36
CA THR A 175 -3.18 0.29 8.95
C THR A 175 -2.73 -0.54 10.15
N VAL A 176 -1.94 0.03 11.07
CA VAL A 176 -1.54 -0.67 12.32
C VAL A 176 -2.75 -1.05 13.17
N LYS A 177 -3.78 -0.20 13.21
CA LYS A 177 -5.05 -0.50 13.88
C LYS A 177 -5.81 -1.64 13.19
N LEU A 178 -5.89 -1.67 11.86
CA LEU A 178 -6.51 -2.77 11.12
C LEU A 178 -5.77 -4.11 11.34
N ILE A 179 -4.44 -4.08 11.34
CA ILE A 179 -3.63 -5.28 11.63
C ILE A 179 -3.91 -5.77 13.06
N SER A 180 -4.07 -4.85 14.01
CA SER A 180 -4.49 -5.15 15.38
C SER A 180 -5.89 -5.79 15.39
N ASP A 181 -6.89 -5.16 14.77
CA ASP A 181 -8.27 -5.67 14.71
C ASP A 181 -8.38 -7.05 14.04
N ALA A 182 -7.53 -7.34 13.05
CA ALA A 182 -7.44 -8.65 12.38
C ALA A 182 -6.83 -9.77 13.26
N GLY A 183 -6.30 -9.44 14.44
CA GLY A 183 -5.77 -10.40 15.41
C GLY A 183 -4.27 -10.66 15.31
N TYR A 184 -3.54 -9.99 14.41
CA TYR A 184 -2.08 -10.14 14.24
C TYR A 184 -1.27 -9.31 15.25
N GLN A 185 -1.81 -9.08 16.45
CA GLN A 185 -1.24 -8.14 17.43
C GLN A 185 0.06 -8.66 18.05
N GLY A 186 0.20 -9.98 18.13
CA GLY A 186 1.41 -10.63 18.67
C GLY A 186 2.62 -10.51 17.74
N GLU A 187 2.42 -10.13 16.47
CA GLU A 187 3.51 -9.89 15.52
C GLU A 187 4.11 -8.47 15.65
N ILE A 188 3.46 -7.60 16.43
CA ILE A 188 3.94 -6.24 16.73
C ILE A 188 5.02 -6.35 17.81
N THR A 189 6.19 -6.88 17.45
CA THR A 189 7.37 -6.92 18.33
C THR A 189 8.10 -5.58 18.38
N SER A 190 7.83 -4.67 17.43
CA SER A 190 8.32 -3.29 17.50
C SER A 190 7.50 -2.49 18.51
N VAL A 191 7.96 -2.56 19.76
CA VAL A 191 7.49 -1.76 20.88
C VAL A 191 7.26 -0.29 20.51
N SER A 192 8.18 0.30 19.72
CA SER A 192 8.10 1.69 19.26
C SER A 192 6.83 2.00 18.47
N THR A 193 6.37 1.09 17.61
CA THR A 193 5.17 1.27 16.77
C THR A 193 3.89 1.03 17.56
N ALA A 194 3.87 0.01 18.44
CA ALA A 194 2.72 -0.26 19.31
C ALA A 194 2.44 0.87 20.31
N CYS A 195 3.50 1.45 20.89
CA CYS A 195 3.40 2.55 21.86
C CYS A 195 2.91 3.89 21.24
N GLN A 196 2.83 3.99 19.91
CA GLN A 196 2.30 5.18 19.25
C GLN A 196 0.78 5.32 19.39
N GLN A 197 0.05 4.21 19.63
CA GLN A 197 -1.41 4.20 19.75
C GLN A 197 -1.85 3.47 21.01
N LEU A 198 -2.55 4.17 21.91
CA LEU A 198 -2.96 3.61 23.20
C LEU A 198 -3.86 2.36 23.05
N GLU A 199 -4.74 2.33 22.05
CA GLU A 199 -5.62 1.19 21.79
C GLU A 199 -4.83 -0.05 21.37
N VAL A 200 -3.91 0.09 20.40
CA VAL A 200 -3.04 -1.00 19.93
C VAL A 200 -2.14 -1.47 21.06
N PHE A 201 -1.52 -0.55 21.80
CA PHE A 201 -0.70 -0.85 22.97
C PHE A 201 -1.47 -1.66 24.02
N SER A 202 -2.69 -1.25 24.39
CA SER A 202 -3.46 -1.94 25.45
C SER A 202 -3.74 -3.41 25.12
N ARG A 203 -3.92 -3.71 23.82
CA ARG A 203 -4.22 -5.05 23.34
C ARG A 203 -2.95 -5.89 23.15
N VAL A 204 -1.85 -5.28 22.67
CA VAL A 204 -0.52 -5.92 22.67
C VAL A 204 -0.12 -6.26 24.11
N LEU A 205 -0.21 -5.30 25.04
CA LEU A 205 0.08 -5.48 26.46
C LEU A 205 -0.74 -6.61 27.08
N ARG A 206 -2.05 -6.67 26.81
CA ARG A 206 -2.92 -7.74 27.29
C ARG A 206 -2.47 -9.10 26.75
N THR A 207 -2.10 -9.17 25.47
CA THR A 207 -1.64 -10.41 24.83
C THR A 207 -0.30 -10.84 25.40
N SER A 208 0.66 -9.92 25.55
CA SER A 208 1.96 -10.19 26.18
C SER A 208 1.80 -10.66 27.64
N LEU A 209 0.91 -10.01 28.41
CA LEU A 209 0.61 -10.42 29.79
C LEU A 209 -0.03 -11.82 29.83
N ALA A 210 -0.96 -12.14 28.93
CA ALA A 210 -1.54 -13.47 28.83
C ALA A 210 -0.47 -14.53 28.50
N THR A 211 0.40 -14.25 27.52
CA THR A 211 1.51 -15.15 27.15
C THR A 211 2.50 -15.39 28.29
N ILE A 212 2.79 -14.35 29.09
CA ILE A 212 3.64 -14.47 30.27
C ILE A 212 2.94 -15.28 31.37
N LEU A 213 1.65 -15.02 31.60
CA LEU A 213 0.87 -15.70 32.64
C LEU A 213 0.66 -17.19 32.33
N ASP A 214 0.42 -17.52 31.05
CA ASP A 214 0.18 -18.89 30.57
C ASP A 214 1.50 -19.67 30.37
N GLY A 215 2.61 -18.98 30.12
CA GLY A 215 3.92 -19.57 29.86
C GLY A 215 4.77 -19.88 31.11
N GLY A 216 4.36 -19.41 32.29
CA GLY A 216 5.08 -19.64 33.55
C GLY A 216 6.45 -18.96 33.65
N GLU A 217 7.25 -19.38 34.64
CA GLU A 217 8.51 -18.72 35.05
C GLU A 217 9.59 -18.72 33.95
N GLU A 218 9.59 -19.71 33.05
CA GLU A 218 10.56 -19.84 31.96
C GLU A 218 10.29 -18.87 30.79
N ASN A 219 9.03 -18.48 30.58
CA ASN A 219 8.63 -17.46 29.61
C ASN A 219 8.74 -16.05 30.19
N LEU A 220 8.69 -15.92 31.51
CA LEU A 220 8.82 -14.65 32.22
C LEU A 220 10.20 -14.02 31.95
N GLU A 221 11.31 -14.74 32.13
CA GLU A 221 12.66 -14.20 31.90
C GLU A 221 12.93 -13.80 30.44
N LYS A 222 12.37 -14.53 29.47
CA LYS A 222 12.58 -14.27 28.03
C LYS A 222 11.78 -13.07 27.52
N ASN A 223 10.55 -12.89 28.00
CA ASN A 223 9.64 -11.85 27.51
C ASN A 223 9.66 -10.56 28.37
N LEU A 224 10.22 -10.61 29.58
CA LEU A 224 10.40 -9.44 30.45
C LEU A 224 11.16 -8.26 29.82
N PRO A 225 12.29 -8.46 29.10
CA PRO A 225 13.01 -7.34 28.51
C PRO A 225 12.18 -6.62 27.45
N GLU A 226 11.45 -7.35 26.58
CA GLU A 226 10.54 -6.75 25.59
C GLU A 226 9.37 -6.01 26.28
N PHE A 227 8.82 -6.59 27.35
CA PHE A 227 7.78 -5.97 28.16
C PHE A 227 8.26 -4.67 28.85
N ALA A 228 9.47 -4.68 29.41
CA ALA A 228 10.05 -3.53 30.11
C ALA A 228 10.33 -2.36 29.15
N VAL A 229 10.80 -2.64 27.93
CA VAL A 229 11.00 -1.62 26.89
C VAL A 229 9.66 -0.96 26.54
N SER A 230 8.56 -1.73 26.45
CA SER A 230 7.23 -1.18 26.15
C SER A 230 6.66 -0.27 27.24
N SER A 231 6.91 -0.62 28.49
CA SER A 231 6.53 0.21 29.64
C SER A 231 7.39 1.48 29.72
N PHE A 232 8.67 1.42 29.33
CA PHE A 232 9.59 2.55 29.32
C PHE A 232 9.23 3.59 28.25
N PHE A 233 8.90 3.16 27.03
CA PHE A 233 8.46 4.06 25.95
C PHE A 233 7.13 4.77 26.27
N MET A 234 6.20 4.09 26.96
CA MET A 234 4.96 4.72 27.44
C MET A 234 5.26 5.79 28.49
N ASN A 235 6.19 5.53 29.41
CA ASN A 235 6.59 6.48 30.44
C ASN A 235 7.26 7.72 29.84
N LEU A 236 8.13 7.54 28.83
CA LEU A 236 8.75 8.66 28.09
C LEU A 236 7.75 9.57 27.35
N ARG A 237 6.60 9.02 26.95
CA ARG A 237 5.54 9.80 26.26
C ARG A 237 4.60 10.51 27.24
N LEU A 238 4.33 9.92 28.39
CA LEU A 238 3.51 10.56 29.45
C LEU A 238 4.31 11.65 30.17
N GLU A 239 5.60 11.44 30.39
CA GLU A 239 6.52 12.40 30.96
C GLU A 239 7.29 13.10 29.84
N GLY A 240 6.70 14.15 29.26
CA GLY A 240 7.43 15.03 28.35
C GLY A 240 8.70 15.59 28.99
N GLY A 241 9.83 14.92 28.77
CA GLY A 241 11.18 15.37 29.12
C GLY A 241 11.55 15.27 30.60
N CYS A 242 12.01 14.10 31.08
CA CYS A 242 12.94 14.03 32.22
C CYS A 242 13.70 12.70 32.26
N PHE A 243 14.69 12.55 31.39
CA PHE A 243 15.49 11.33 31.17
C PHE A 243 16.39 10.90 32.36
N GLY A 244 16.41 11.64 33.49
CA GLY A 244 17.48 11.53 34.48
C GLY A 244 17.22 10.64 35.71
N SER A 245 15.98 10.36 36.09
CA SER A 245 15.70 9.83 37.45
C SER A 245 15.42 8.32 37.50
N TRP A 246 14.86 7.74 36.43
CA TRP A 246 14.37 6.36 36.46
C TRP A 246 15.47 5.29 36.34
N PHE A 247 16.51 5.54 35.54
CA PHE A 247 17.64 4.61 35.40
C PHE A 247 18.39 4.39 36.73
N SER A 248 18.38 5.39 37.62
CA SER A 248 18.97 5.27 38.95
C SER A 248 18.11 4.43 39.89
N SER A 249 16.79 4.42 39.69
CA SER A 249 15.85 3.64 40.52
C SER A 249 15.84 2.15 40.13
N MET A 250 15.87 1.84 38.82
CA MET A 250 15.89 0.45 38.34
C MET A 250 17.21 -0.28 38.63
N ARG A 251 18.34 0.44 38.71
CA ARG A 251 19.63 -0.12 39.15
C ARG A 251 19.68 -0.43 40.65
N CYS A 252 18.74 0.09 41.44
CA CYS A 252 18.66 -0.13 42.89
C CYS A 252 17.78 -1.32 43.30
N SER A 253 17.05 -1.96 42.37
CA SER A 253 16.12 -3.06 42.71
C SER A 253 16.60 -4.47 42.37
N PHE A 254 17.81 -4.63 41.80
CA PHE A 254 18.47 -5.94 41.70
C PHE A 254 19.70 -5.98 42.61
N PRO A 255 19.58 -6.51 43.85
CA PRO A 255 20.74 -6.71 44.70
C PRO A 255 21.49 -7.96 44.23
N GLY A 256 22.63 -7.74 43.58
CA GLY A 256 23.75 -8.67 43.56
C GLY A 256 23.78 -9.65 42.40
N GLU A 257 24.61 -9.33 41.40
CA GLU A 257 25.68 -10.24 41.00
C GLU A 257 26.79 -9.43 40.30
N ASN A 258 27.96 -9.42 40.92
CA ASN A 258 29.19 -8.88 40.34
C ASN A 258 29.62 -9.80 39.20
N LEU A 259 29.63 -9.31 37.97
CA LEU A 259 30.47 -9.88 36.92
C LEU A 259 31.41 -8.81 36.38
N HIS A 260 32.68 -9.07 36.65
CA HIS A 260 33.85 -8.30 36.31
C HIS A 260 34.19 -8.47 34.81
N PHE A 261 34.55 -7.32 34.22
CA PHE A 261 35.14 -7.05 32.89
C PHE A 261 34.23 -7.13 31.66
#